data_AF-A0A2I1D026-F1
#
_entry.id   AF-A0A2I1D026-F1
#
_cell.length_a   1.000
_cell.length_b   1.000
_cell.length_c   1.000
_cell.angle_alpha   90.00
_cell.angle_beta   90.00
_cell.angle_gamma   90.00
#
_symmetry.space_group_name_H-M   'P 1'
#
loop_
_entity.id
_entity.type
_entity.pdbx_description
1 polymer ?
#
loop_
_entity_poly.entity_id
_entity_poly.type
_entity_poly.pdbx_seq_one_letter_code
_entity_poly.pdbx_strand_id
1 'polypeptide(L)'
;MNRAQAQRLLITTTTPATTQSTTEDSDEQIFILANTSAASALFDDLGRTIAYATPTSPADAVSTVQARVLADAHTHRAYLLLKLKRARQDGSDGGPEKLKGCTPEEIEEMASRDFFLGGRFGNKVAQQMAVPTNPYAKMCGAIVKEALRKEVEG
;
A
#
# COMPACT_ATOMS: atom_id res chain seq x y z
N MET A 1 1.66 20.06 -0.95
CA MET A 1 1.63 19.20 0.25
C MET A 1 0.19 18.77 0.46
N ASN A 2 -0.10 17.47 0.48
CA ASN A 2 -1.48 16.96 0.61
C ASN A 2 -1.87 16.92 2.10
N ARG A 3 -3.13 17.20 2.44
CA ARG A 3 -3.68 17.10 3.81
C ARG A 3 -3.37 15.76 4.48
N ALA A 4 -3.36 14.66 3.72
CA ALA A 4 -2.96 13.34 4.23
C ALA A 4 -1.49 13.29 4.69
N GLN A 5 -0.59 14.01 4.02
CA GLN A 5 0.82 14.11 4.44
C GLN A 5 0.95 14.95 5.72
N ALA A 6 0.14 15.98 5.89
CA ALA A 6 0.10 16.79 7.10
C ALA A 6 -0.46 15.99 8.30
N GLN A 7 -1.50 15.19 8.08
CA GLN A 7 -2.05 14.31 9.13
C GLN A 7 -1.09 13.20 9.54
N ARG A 8 -0.38 12.57 8.59
CA ARG A 8 0.66 11.59 8.91
C ARG A 8 1.75 12.23 9.78
N LEU A 9 2.21 13.42 9.42
CA LEU A 9 3.21 14.15 10.20
C LEU A 9 2.73 14.46 11.62
N LEU A 10 1.48 14.90 11.77
CA LEU A 10 0.89 15.16 13.09
C LEU A 10 0.84 13.91 13.97
N ILE A 11 0.41 12.77 13.41
CA ILE A 11 0.37 11.49 14.12
C ILE A 11 1.78 11.06 14.55
N THR A 12 2.80 11.28 13.72
CA THR A 12 4.20 10.97 14.09
C THR A 12 4.79 11.88 15.17
N THR A 13 4.27 13.10 15.32
CA THR A 13 4.82 14.10 16.28
C THR A 13 4.13 14.13 17.63
N THR A 14 2.90 13.61 17.75
CA THR A 14 2.12 13.68 18.99
C THR A 14 2.39 12.51 19.96
N THR A 15 3.06 11.45 19.52
CA THR A 15 3.43 10.35 20.41
C THR A 15 4.75 10.66 21.12
N PRO A 16 4.77 10.79 22.47
CA PRO A 16 6.00 11.08 23.19
C PRO A 16 6.96 9.90 23.09
N ALA A 17 8.22 10.22 22.80
CA ALA A 17 9.31 9.28 22.61
C ALA A 17 9.45 8.28 23.75
N THR A 18 9.37 6.99 23.42
CA THR A 18 10.11 5.95 24.13
C THR A 18 10.77 5.06 23.07
N THR A 19 12.09 5.12 23.12
CA THR A 19 13.05 4.24 22.45
C THR A 19 13.22 4.44 20.95
N GLN A 20 14.47 4.67 20.57
CA GLN A 20 14.99 4.67 19.20
C GLN A 20 14.43 3.46 18.44
N SER A 21 13.44 3.68 17.60
CA SER A 21 12.91 2.69 16.68
C SER A 21 13.00 3.26 15.27
N THR A 22 13.64 2.50 14.42
CA THR A 22 13.68 2.65 12.97
C THR A 22 12.31 3.07 12.45
N THR A 23 12.25 3.98 11.47
CA THR A 23 11.01 4.45 10.80
C THR A 23 10.06 3.33 10.35
N GLU A 24 10.53 2.09 10.30
CA GLU A 24 9.75 0.90 9.98
C GLU A 24 8.73 0.52 11.06
N ASP A 25 9.05 0.68 12.35
CA ASP A 25 8.18 0.29 13.50
C ASP A 25 7.04 1.29 13.75
N SER A 26 7.25 2.57 13.39
CA SER A 26 6.27 3.64 13.66
C SER A 26 5.00 3.50 12.82
N ASP A 27 5.11 2.99 11.59
CA ASP A 27 3.96 2.82 10.69
C ASP A 27 3.07 1.62 11.12
N GLU A 28 3.61 0.64 11.85
CA GLU A 28 2.85 -0.50 12.37
C GLU A 28 1.95 -0.09 13.55
N GLN A 29 2.31 0.98 14.27
CA GLN A 29 1.44 1.58 15.30
C GLN A 29 0.11 2.10 14.72
N ILE A 30 0.03 2.39 13.42
CA ILE A 30 -1.22 2.81 12.76
C ILE A 30 -2.27 1.68 12.81
N PHE A 31 -1.81 0.43 12.85
CA PHE A 31 -2.67 -0.76 12.75
C PHE A 31 -2.93 -1.44 14.08
N ILE A 32 -2.70 -0.77 15.21
CA ILE A 32 -3.18 -1.23 16.52
C ILE A 32 -4.68 -0.95 16.67
N LEU A 33 -5.35 -1.69 17.56
CA LEU A 33 -6.80 -1.58 17.79
C LEU A 33 -7.23 -0.16 18.19
N ALA A 34 -6.43 0.54 19.01
CA ALA A 34 -6.70 1.91 19.43
C ALA A 34 -6.77 2.90 18.26
N ASN A 35 -6.09 2.62 17.15
CA ASN A 35 -5.98 3.50 15.98
C ASN A 35 -6.92 3.09 14.83
N THR A 36 -7.83 2.12 15.03
CA THR A 36 -8.77 1.66 13.99
C THR A 36 -9.57 2.79 13.34
N SER A 37 -10.04 3.77 14.13
CA SER A 37 -10.77 4.93 13.58
C SER A 37 -9.88 5.80 12.69
N ALA A 38 -8.66 6.11 13.14
CA ALA A 38 -7.70 6.90 12.38
C ALA A 38 -7.25 6.19 11.10
N ALA A 39 -6.97 4.88 11.18
CA ALA A 39 -6.65 4.06 10.01
C ALA A 39 -7.81 4.04 9.00
N SER A 40 -9.05 3.90 9.47
CA SER A 40 -10.24 3.93 8.60
C SER A 40 -10.38 5.28 7.88
N ALA A 41 -10.22 6.39 8.62
CA ALA A 41 -10.27 7.73 8.05
C ALA A 41 -9.18 7.97 7.00
N LEU A 42 -7.95 7.50 7.26
CA LEU A 42 -6.83 7.61 6.32
C LEU A 42 -7.09 6.86 5.01
N PHE A 43 -7.59 5.63 5.08
CA PHE A 43 -7.94 4.84 3.91
C PHE A 43 -9.10 5.46 3.12
N ASP A 44 -10.09 6.02 3.81
CA ASP A 44 -11.22 6.70 3.20
C ASP A 44 -10.81 7.99 2.50
N ASP A 45 -9.92 8.78 3.10
CA ASP A 45 -9.41 10.01 2.51
C ASP A 45 -8.54 9.71 1.27
N LEU A 46 -7.73 8.65 1.30
CA LEU A 46 -7.00 8.17 0.12
C LEU A 46 -7.95 7.67 -0.97
N GLY A 47 -8.99 6.91 -0.59
CA GLY A 47 -10.01 6.43 -1.51
C GLY A 47 -10.76 7.57 -2.20
N ARG A 48 -11.14 8.61 -1.44
CA ARG A 48 -11.77 9.83 -1.97
C ARG A 48 -10.83 10.61 -2.88
N THR A 49 -9.56 10.76 -2.48
CA THR A 49 -8.56 11.45 -3.31
C THR A 49 -8.41 10.76 -4.66
N ILE A 50 -8.35 9.42 -4.67
CA ILE A 50 -8.30 8.63 -5.90
C ILE A 50 -9.59 8.82 -6.69
N ALA A 51 -10.76 8.71 -6.07
CA ALA A 51 -12.05 8.87 -6.75
C ALA A 51 -12.19 10.26 -7.40
N TYR A 52 -11.80 11.33 -6.71
CA TYR A 52 -11.87 12.70 -7.24
C TYR A 52 -10.83 12.99 -8.32
N ALA A 53 -9.66 12.36 -8.24
CA ALA A 53 -8.61 12.54 -9.24
C ALA A 53 -8.76 11.57 -10.43
N THR A 54 -9.59 10.53 -10.35
CA THR A 54 -9.80 9.57 -11.44
C THR A 54 -10.70 10.20 -12.49
N PRO A 55 -10.31 10.20 -13.79
CA PRO A 55 -11.18 10.70 -14.85
C PRO A 55 -12.47 9.87 -14.96
N THR A 56 -13.55 10.50 -15.42
CA THR A 56 -14.85 9.86 -15.57
C THR A 56 -14.81 8.72 -16.60
N SER A 57 -14.07 8.89 -17.69
CA SER A 57 -13.80 7.84 -18.68
C SER A 57 -12.32 7.44 -18.65
N PRO A 58 -11.99 6.13 -18.77
CA PRO A 58 -10.60 5.67 -18.89
C PRO A 58 -9.85 6.23 -20.11
N ALA A 59 -10.57 6.73 -21.12
CA ALA A 59 -10.01 7.33 -22.32
C ALA A 59 -9.75 8.84 -22.17
N ASP A 60 -10.23 9.48 -21.11
CA ASP A 60 -10.04 10.92 -20.92
C ASP A 60 -8.57 11.23 -20.61
N ALA A 61 -8.11 12.36 -21.15
CA ALA A 61 -6.77 12.84 -20.86
C ALA A 61 -6.65 13.23 -19.39
N VAL A 62 -5.54 12.81 -18.76
CA VAL A 62 -5.20 13.14 -17.38
C VAL A 62 -4.13 14.22 -17.40
N SER A 63 -4.34 15.33 -16.69
CA SER A 63 -3.31 16.37 -16.59
C SER A 63 -2.08 15.87 -15.81
N THR A 64 -0.92 16.49 -16.00
CA THR A 64 0.32 16.10 -15.29
C THR A 64 0.17 16.17 -13.76
N VAL A 65 -0.56 17.17 -13.27
CA VAL A 65 -0.83 17.34 -11.83
C VAL A 65 -1.76 16.23 -11.33
N GLN A 66 -2.82 15.92 -12.06
CA GLN A 66 -3.77 14.87 -11.72
C GLN A 66 -3.12 13.48 -11.73
N ALA A 67 -2.29 13.20 -12.74
CA ALA A 67 -1.50 11.98 -12.82
C ALA A 67 -0.59 11.84 -11.59
N ARG A 68 0.11 12.90 -11.19
CA ARG A 68 0.95 12.89 -9.99
C ARG A 68 0.15 12.59 -8.73
N VAL A 69 -1.02 13.22 -8.55
CA VAL A 69 -1.90 12.96 -7.40
C VAL A 69 -2.36 11.51 -7.37
N LEU A 70 -2.80 10.96 -8.50
CA LEU A 70 -3.19 9.56 -8.62
C LEU A 70 -2.02 8.63 -8.31
N ALA A 71 -0.85 8.92 -8.89
CA ALA A 71 0.37 8.15 -8.69
C ALA A 71 0.73 8.08 -7.21
N ASP A 72 0.78 9.22 -6.52
CA ASP A 72 1.13 9.30 -5.11
C ASP A 72 0.05 8.66 -4.20
N ALA A 73 -1.24 8.89 -4.49
CA ALA A 73 -2.33 8.34 -3.68
C ALA A 73 -2.42 6.82 -3.77
N HIS A 74 -2.31 6.25 -4.98
CA HIS A 74 -2.25 4.80 -5.16
C HIS A 74 -1.00 4.20 -4.50
N THR A 75 0.17 4.81 -4.68
CA THR A 75 1.41 4.32 -4.07
C THR A 75 1.33 4.33 -2.54
N HIS A 76 0.74 5.38 -1.96
CA HIS A 76 0.58 5.48 -0.52
C HIS A 76 -0.40 4.44 0.03
N ARG A 77 -1.54 4.24 -0.65
CA ARG A 77 -2.52 3.21 -0.25
C ARG A 77 -1.92 1.80 -0.36
N ALA A 78 -1.17 1.53 -1.42
CA ALA A 78 -0.45 0.26 -1.60
C ALA A 78 0.55 0.00 -0.46
N TYR A 79 1.33 1.01 -0.08
CA TYR A 79 2.28 0.91 1.02
C TYR A 79 1.59 0.60 2.36
N LEU A 80 0.49 1.30 2.66
CA LEU A 80 -0.29 1.04 3.87
C LEU A 80 -0.91 -0.36 3.88
N LEU A 81 -1.35 -0.87 2.73
CA LEU A 81 -1.84 -2.24 2.59
C LEU A 81 -0.73 -3.26 2.88
N LEU A 82 0.51 -3.05 2.38
CA LEU A 82 1.64 -3.92 2.74
C LEU A 82 1.95 -3.92 4.24
N LYS A 83 1.86 -2.76 4.89
CA LYS A 83 2.05 -2.65 6.33
C LYS A 83 0.91 -3.32 7.12
N LEU A 84 -0.34 -3.17 6.67
CA LEU A 84 -1.48 -3.88 7.23
C LEU A 84 -1.33 -5.39 7.08
N LYS A 85 -0.87 -5.87 5.92
CA LYS A 85 -0.57 -7.29 5.69
C LYS A 85 0.41 -7.81 6.74
N ARG A 86 1.54 -7.12 6.94
CA ARG A 86 2.54 -7.51 7.96
C ARG A 86 1.92 -7.55 9.35
N ALA A 87 1.21 -6.49 9.74
CA ALA A 87 0.53 -6.43 11.03
C ALA A 87 -0.46 -7.59 11.23
N ARG A 88 -1.17 -8.03 10.18
CA ARG A 88 -2.06 -9.19 10.21
C ARG A 88 -1.31 -10.51 10.37
N GLN A 89 -0.17 -10.67 9.69
CA GLN A 89 0.69 -11.85 9.85
C GLN A 89 1.25 -11.95 11.28
N ASP A 90 1.48 -10.79 11.93
CA ASP A 90 1.92 -10.70 13.31
C ASP A 90 0.77 -10.80 14.34
N GLY A 91 -0.47 -11.03 13.89
CA GLY A 91 -1.64 -11.25 14.75
C GLY A 91 -2.35 -9.98 15.23
N SER A 92 -2.10 -8.82 14.63
CA SER A 92 -2.87 -7.61 14.93
C SER A 92 -4.26 -7.67 14.30
N ASP A 93 -5.29 -7.35 15.10
CA ASP A 93 -6.69 -7.18 14.66
C ASP A 93 -7.07 -5.71 14.37
N GLY A 94 -6.13 -4.76 14.47
CA GLY A 94 -6.40 -3.34 14.25
C GLY A 94 -6.51 -2.93 12.77
N GLY A 95 -6.45 -1.65 12.46
CA GLY A 95 -6.56 -1.15 11.07
C GLY A 95 -7.98 -0.86 10.60
N PRO A 96 -8.18 -0.58 9.29
CA PRO A 96 -9.41 -0.01 8.76
C PRO A 96 -10.58 -1.00 8.81
N GLU A 97 -11.75 -0.51 9.22
CA GLU A 97 -12.94 -1.34 9.44
C GLU A 97 -13.40 -2.11 8.19
N LYS A 98 -13.27 -1.48 7.02
CA LYS A 98 -13.63 -2.08 5.72
C LYS A 98 -12.76 -3.28 5.32
N LEU A 99 -11.58 -3.44 5.95
CA LEU A 99 -10.65 -4.54 5.70
C LEU A 99 -10.57 -5.50 6.90
N LYS A 100 -11.50 -5.40 7.86
CA LYS A 100 -11.66 -6.43 8.88
C LYS A 100 -12.14 -7.72 8.21
N GLY A 101 -11.43 -8.82 8.46
CA GLY A 101 -11.75 -10.13 7.89
C GLY A 101 -11.09 -10.44 6.55
N CYS A 102 -10.42 -9.46 5.91
CA CYS A 102 -9.61 -9.75 4.73
C CYS A 102 -8.36 -10.56 5.11
N THR A 103 -8.01 -11.55 4.30
CA THR A 103 -6.80 -12.34 4.49
C THR A 103 -5.55 -11.53 4.12
N PRO A 104 -4.35 -11.88 4.66
CA PRO A 104 -3.10 -11.26 4.24
C PRO A 104 -2.86 -11.32 2.71
N GLU A 105 -3.31 -12.38 2.05
CA GLU A 105 -3.22 -12.57 0.61
C GLU A 105 -4.13 -11.61 -0.16
N GLU A 106 -5.38 -11.43 0.27
CA GLU A 106 -6.31 -10.46 -0.32
C GLU A 106 -5.79 -9.03 -0.18
N ILE A 107 -5.22 -8.70 0.99
CA ILE A 107 -4.60 -7.39 1.23
C ILE A 107 -3.38 -7.19 0.33
N GLU A 108 -2.57 -8.23 0.09
CA GLU A 108 -1.45 -8.17 -0.85
C GLU A 108 -1.91 -7.95 -2.29
N GLU A 109 -2.99 -8.61 -2.72
CA GLU A 109 -3.55 -8.41 -4.05
C GLU A 109 -4.05 -6.97 -4.24
N MET A 110 -4.71 -6.41 -3.23
CA MET A 110 -5.10 -4.99 -3.23
C MET A 110 -3.89 -4.07 -3.35
N ALA A 111 -2.82 -4.35 -2.60
CA ALA A 111 -1.58 -3.58 -2.65
C ALA A 111 -0.92 -3.65 -4.04
N SER A 112 -0.89 -4.84 -4.65
CA SER A 112 -0.37 -5.07 -6.01
C SER A 112 -1.10 -4.21 -7.04
N ARG A 113 -2.45 -4.20 -7.00
CA ARG A 113 -3.27 -3.39 -7.90
C ARG A 113 -2.99 -1.90 -7.75
N ASP A 114 -2.84 -1.43 -6.52
CA ASP A 114 -2.52 -0.02 -6.28
C ASP A 114 -1.10 0.35 -6.71
N PHE A 115 -0.09 -0.50 -6.49
CA PHE A 115 1.24 -0.24 -7.04
C PHE A 115 1.24 -0.22 -8.57
N PHE A 116 0.49 -1.12 -9.20
CA PHE A 116 0.34 -1.10 -10.65
C PHE A 116 -0.26 0.22 -11.16
N LEU A 117 -1.35 0.69 -10.55
CA LEU A 117 -1.97 1.96 -10.91
C LEU A 117 -1.07 3.16 -10.60
N GLY A 118 -0.41 3.16 -9.44
CA GLY A 118 0.58 4.17 -9.09
C GLY A 118 1.71 4.25 -10.12
N GLY A 119 2.17 3.10 -10.61
CA GLY A 119 3.17 3.01 -11.66
C GLY A 119 2.68 3.46 -13.04
N ARG A 120 1.42 3.14 -13.38
CA ARG A 120 0.76 3.60 -14.61
C ARG A 120 0.69 5.13 -14.69
N PHE A 121 0.47 5.80 -13.56
CA PHE A 121 0.44 7.26 -13.49
C PHE A 121 1.82 7.90 -13.29
N GLY A 122 2.91 7.11 -13.29
CA GLY A 122 4.28 7.60 -13.37
C GLY A 122 5.10 7.56 -12.08
N ASN A 123 4.63 6.92 -11.00
CA ASN A 123 5.44 6.74 -9.79
C ASN A 123 6.46 5.59 -9.97
N LYS A 124 7.76 5.93 -9.96
CA LYS A 124 8.84 4.95 -10.16
C LYS A 124 8.93 3.90 -9.07
N VAL A 125 8.70 4.28 -7.80
CA VAL A 125 8.71 3.34 -6.67
C VAL A 125 7.57 2.33 -6.85
N ALA A 126 6.39 2.81 -7.24
CA ALA A 126 5.25 1.94 -7.49
C ALA A 126 5.49 0.96 -8.65
N GLN A 127 6.13 1.40 -9.75
CA GLN A 127 6.54 0.51 -10.84
C GLN A 127 7.47 -0.61 -10.35
N GLN A 128 8.47 -0.25 -9.53
CA GLN A 128 9.41 -1.22 -8.95
C GLN A 128 8.72 -2.18 -7.99
N MET A 129 7.72 -1.72 -7.24
CA MET A 129 6.99 -2.53 -6.25
C MET A 129 5.85 -3.37 -6.85
N ALA A 130 5.33 -3.01 -8.03
CA ALA A 130 4.21 -3.68 -8.67
C ALA A 130 4.51 -5.15 -9.01
N VAL A 131 5.72 -5.44 -9.51
CA VAL A 131 6.14 -6.81 -9.86
C VAL A 131 6.33 -7.70 -8.61
N PRO A 132 7.17 -7.33 -7.62
CA PRO A 132 7.40 -8.17 -6.45
C PRO A 132 6.17 -8.31 -5.54
N THR A 133 5.17 -7.43 -5.65
CA THR A 133 3.92 -7.51 -4.87
C THR A 133 2.84 -8.33 -5.60
N ASN A 134 3.01 -8.63 -6.89
CA ASN A 134 2.03 -9.37 -7.67
C ASN A 134 2.08 -10.88 -7.36
N PRO A 135 0.98 -11.49 -6.87
CA PRO A 135 0.95 -12.91 -6.53
C PRO A 135 1.21 -13.82 -7.74
N TYR A 136 0.73 -13.42 -8.93
CA TYR A 136 0.97 -14.15 -10.17
C TYR A 136 2.45 -14.10 -10.57
N ALA A 137 3.09 -12.93 -10.46
CA ALA A 137 4.51 -12.80 -10.78
C ALA A 137 5.38 -13.65 -9.83
N LYS A 138 5.03 -13.72 -8.54
CA LYS A 138 5.71 -14.61 -7.58
C LYS A 138 5.53 -16.08 -7.93
N MET A 139 4.31 -16.50 -8.27
CA MET A 139 4.01 -17.89 -8.65
C MET A 139 4.80 -18.29 -9.91
N CYS A 140 4.72 -17.49 -10.97
CA CYS A 140 5.47 -17.74 -12.20
C CYS A 140 6.99 -17.76 -11.95
N GLY A 141 7.49 -16.82 -11.15
CA GLY A 141 8.90 -16.77 -10.77
C GLY A 141 9.36 -18.02 -10.00
N ALA A 142 8.53 -18.53 -9.08
CA ALA A 142 8.82 -19.77 -8.36
C ALA A 142 8.84 -20.99 -9.29
N ILE A 143 7.87 -21.11 -10.19
CA ILE A 143 7.80 -22.21 -11.17
C ILE A 143 9.04 -22.21 -12.08
N VAL A 144 9.42 -21.04 -12.61
CA VAL A 144 10.60 -20.92 -13.48
C VAL A 144 11.88 -21.25 -12.71
N LYS A 145 12.01 -20.78 -11.46
CA LYS A 145 13.17 -21.07 -10.62
C LYS A 145 13.30 -22.57 -10.31
N GLU A 146 12.19 -23.24 -10.03
CA GLU A 146 12.14 -24.69 -9.83
C GLU A 146 12.52 -25.47 -11.08
N ALA A 147 12.03 -25.05 -12.25
CA ALA A 147 12.40 -25.66 -13.53
C ALA A 147 13.92 -25.51 -13.79
N LEU A 148 14.46 -24.30 -13.64
CA LEU A 148 15.90 -24.05 -13.84
C LEU A 148 16.78 -24.84 -12.87
N ARG A 149 16.35 -25.03 -11.61
CA ARG A 149 17.08 -25.87 -10.66
C ARG A 149 17.19 -27.31 -11.14
N LYS A 150 16.09 -27.87 -11.65
CA LYS A 150 16.06 -29.24 -12.17
C LYS A 150 16.95 -29.43 -13.40
N GLU A 151 17.11 -28.41 -14.23
CA GLU A 151 18.03 -28.43 -15.39
C GLU A 151 19.51 -28.37 -14.99
N VAL A 152 19.85 -27.86 -13.80
CA VAL A 152 21.25 -27.78 -13.31
C VAL A 152 21.65 -29.04 -12.53
N GLU A 153 20.68 -29.70 -11.90
CA GLU A 153 20.89 -30.93 -11.13
C GLU A 153 20.87 -32.22 -11.99
N GLY A 154 20.37 -32.14 -13.24
CA GLY A 154 20.34 -33.24 -14.21
C GLY A 154 21.48 -33.16 -15.23
#